data_AF-A0A7S3HKD9-F1
#
_entry.id   AF-A0A7S3HKD9-F1
#
_cell.length_a   1.000
_cell.length_b   1.000
_cell.length_c   1.000
_cell.angle_alpha   90.00
_cell.angle_beta   90.00
_cell.angle_gamma   90.00
#
_symmetry.space_group_name_H-M   'P 1'
#
loop_
_entity.id
_entity.type
_entity.pdbx_description
1 polymer ?
#
loop_
_entity_poly.entity_id
_entity_poly.type
_entity_poly.pdbx_seq_one_letter_code
_entity_poly.pdbx_strand_id
1 'polypeptide(L)'
;SVVMQPSALITMVLTVAVWMLFLKKNDDPEWAPELGGMKLGPIQRWLLLAAVTAIALLFVAGGTILNAALTYLFFAFVHGVVHDCSAKGVPGTSQEPPVDL
;
A
#
# COMPACT_ATOMS: atom_id res chain seq x y z
N SER A 1 1.44 11.66 -6.45
CA SER A 1 2.76 11.06 -6.19
C SER A 1 3.17 11.39 -4.76
N VAL A 2 3.53 10.40 -3.95
CA VAL A 2 3.91 10.58 -2.52
C VAL A 2 5.07 11.57 -2.37
N VAL A 3 6.03 11.56 -3.31
CA VAL A 3 7.21 12.44 -3.27
C VAL A 3 6.86 13.92 -3.47
N MET A 4 5.70 14.25 -4.06
CA MET A 4 5.26 15.63 -4.27
C MET A 4 4.36 16.16 -3.15
N GLN A 5 4.03 15.33 -2.15
CA GLN A 5 3.32 15.79 -0.96
C GLN A 5 4.32 16.26 0.10
N PRO A 6 4.30 17.55 0.47
CA PRO A 6 5.20 18.09 1.49
C PRO A 6 5.12 17.33 2.82
N SER A 7 3.91 16.89 3.20
CA SER A 7 3.68 16.08 4.40
C SER A 7 4.43 14.75 4.38
N ALA A 8 4.47 14.07 3.23
CA ALA A 8 5.17 12.79 3.10
C ALA A 8 6.70 12.95 3.18
N LEU A 9 7.24 14.01 2.58
CA LEU A 9 8.66 14.36 2.69
C LEU A 9 9.06 14.69 4.13
N ILE A 10 8.25 15.48 4.83
CA ILE A 10 8.48 15.81 6.24
C ILE A 10 8.48 14.53 7.08
N THR A 11 7.49 13.65 6.91
CA THR A 11 7.46 12.38 7.65
C THR A 11 8.68 11.52 7.34
N MET A 12 9.10 11.40 6.08
CA MET A 12 10.32 10.67 5.69
C MET A 12 11.56 11.22 6.41
N VAL A 13 11.76 12.53 6.41
CA VAL A 13 12.90 13.17 7.07
C VAL A 13 12.86 12.94 8.58
N LEU A 14 11.69 13.09 9.20
CA LEU A 14 11.50 12.81 10.64
C LEU A 14 11.77 11.35 10.97
N THR A 15 11.30 10.41 10.14
CA THR A 15 11.57 8.99 10.30
C THR A 15 13.07 8.72 10.27
N VAL A 16 13.80 9.24 9.27
CA VAL A 16 15.26 9.09 9.20
C VAL A 16 15.95 9.67 10.43
N ALA A 17 15.55 10.87 10.87
CA ALA A 17 16.12 11.49 12.08
C ALA A 17 15.88 10.64 13.33
N VAL A 18 14.67 10.11 13.52
CA VAL A 18 14.33 9.21 14.63
C VAL A 18 15.17 7.94 14.58
N TRP A 19 15.37 7.34 13.41
CA TRP A 19 16.23 6.18 13.24
C TRP A 19 17.68 6.48 13.62
N MET A 20 18.24 7.61 13.18
CA MET A 20 19.60 7.99 13.56
C MET A 20 19.75 8.21 15.07
N LEU A 21 18.78 8.88 15.71
CA LEU A 21 18.78 9.08 17.15
C LEU A 21 18.64 7.76 17.91
N PHE A 22 17.77 6.86 17.42
CA PHE A 22 17.58 5.54 17.99
C PHE A 22 18.87 4.71 17.90
N LEU A 23 19.51 4.65 16.74
CA LEU A 23 20.76 3.90 16.58
C LEU A 23 21.83 4.40 17.54
N LYS A 24 22.01 5.72 17.62
CA LYS A 24 22.95 6.34 18.58
C LYS A 24 22.65 5.97 20.03
N LYS A 25 21.37 5.90 20.41
CA LYS A 25 20.96 5.52 21.77
C LYS A 25 21.05 4.02 22.00
N ASN A 26 20.80 3.21 20.98
CA ASN A 26 20.80 1.76 21.09
C ASN A 26 22.20 1.18 21.34
N ASP A 27 23.26 1.90 20.92
CA ASP A 27 24.64 1.53 21.20
C ASP A 27 25.11 1.91 22.62
N ASP A 28 24.33 2.70 23.36
CA ASP A 28 24.64 3.09 24.73
C ASP A 28 24.32 1.93 25.70
N PRO A 29 25.32 1.32 26.36
CA PRO A 29 25.11 0.17 27.24
C PRO A 29 24.31 0.52 28.51
N GLU A 30 24.32 1.78 28.93
CA GLU A 30 23.56 2.26 30.09
C GLU A 30 22.11 2.65 29.71
N TRP A 31 21.77 2.62 28.42
CA TRP A 31 20.43 2.94 27.97
C TRP A 31 19.46 1.78 28.25
N ALA A 32 18.65 1.97 29.28
CA ALA A 32 17.56 1.09 29.68
C ALA A 32 16.20 1.79 29.54
N PRO A 33 15.65 1.92 28.32
CA PRO A 33 14.31 2.49 28.12
C PRO A 33 13.25 1.61 28.81
N GLU A 34 12.36 2.26 29.54
CA GLU A 34 11.26 1.63 30.26
C GLU A 34 9.93 2.06 29.63
N LEU A 35 9.03 1.11 29.45
CA LEU A 35 7.68 1.35 28.96
C LEU A 35 6.69 0.63 29.88
N GLY A 36 5.78 1.39 30.50
CA GLY A 36 4.82 0.82 31.45
C GLY A 36 5.47 0.15 32.67
N GLY A 37 6.62 0.65 33.12
CA GLY A 37 7.38 0.08 34.25
C GLY A 37 8.18 -1.18 33.91
N MET A 38 8.21 -1.61 32.63
CA MET A 38 9.02 -2.73 32.17
C MET A 38 10.23 -2.23 31.37
N LYS A 39 11.43 -2.70 31.71
CA LYS A 39 12.64 -2.46 30.92
C LYS A 39 12.53 -3.18 29.59
N LEU A 40 12.67 -2.43 28.50
CA LEU A 40 12.60 -3.00 27.16
C LEU A 40 13.91 -3.75 26.84
N GLY A 41 13.76 -5.02 26.50
CA GLY A 41 14.87 -5.83 25.98
C GLY A 41 15.28 -5.37 24.58
N PRO A 42 16.48 -5.76 24.11
CA PRO A 42 17.00 -5.32 22.81
C PRO A 42 16.02 -5.54 21.66
N ILE A 43 15.48 -6.76 21.52
CA ILE A 43 14.53 -7.07 20.43
C ILE A 43 13.23 -6.26 20.51
N GLN A 44 12.76 -5.96 21.72
CA GLN A 44 11.53 -5.19 21.92
C GLN A 44 11.71 -3.73 21.47
N ARG A 45 12.90 -3.15 21.69
CA ARG A 45 13.23 -1.79 21.22
C ARG A 45 13.14 -1.69 19.69
N TRP A 46 13.72 -2.67 18.99
CA TRP A 46 13.68 -2.75 17.53
C TRP A 46 12.26 -2.97 17.00
N LEU A 47 11.52 -3.90 17.60
CA LEU A 47 10.13 -4.17 17.22
C LEU A 47 9.23 -2.95 17.42
N LEU A 48 9.41 -2.21 18.52
CA LEU A 48 8.62 -1.01 18.80
C LEU A 48 8.91 0.10 17.78
N LEU A 49 10.18 0.35 17.47
CA LEU A 49 10.54 1.33 16.44
C LEU A 49 10.02 0.92 15.05
N ALA A 50 10.12 -0.36 14.71
CA ALA A 50 9.59 -0.90 13.47
C ALA A 50 8.06 -0.74 13.39
N ALA A 51 7.33 -1.05 14.47
CA ALA A 51 5.88 -0.90 14.54
C ALA A 51 5.45 0.56 14.36
N VAL A 52 6.10 1.50 15.06
CA VAL A 52 5.83 2.94 14.91
C VAL A 52 6.12 3.42 13.49
N THR A 53 7.22 2.97 12.89
CA THR A 53 7.58 3.30 11.50
C THR A 53 6.54 2.76 10.53
N ALA A 54 6.10 1.51 10.69
CA ALA A 54 5.08 0.89 9.85
C ALA A 54 3.74 1.64 9.93
N ILE A 55 3.31 2.04 11.13
CA ILE A 55 2.10 2.84 11.33
C ILE A 55 2.25 4.21 10.63
N ALA A 56 3.38 4.90 10.81
CA ALA A 56 3.61 6.19 10.17
C ALA A 56 3.59 6.08 8.63
N LEU A 57 4.25 5.06 8.08
CA LEU A 57 4.24 4.78 6.64
C LEU A 57 2.84 4.40 6.15
N LEU A 58 2.06 3.65 6.94
CA LEU A 58 0.68 3.31 6.59
C LEU A 58 -0.20 4.56 6.51
N PHE A 59 -0.03 5.55 7.40
CA PHE A 59 -0.78 6.80 7.30
C PHE A 59 -0.36 7.66 6.09
N VAL A 60 0.92 7.68 5.75
CA VAL A 60 1.44 8.47 4.61
C VAL A 60 1.11 7.81 3.27
N ALA A 61 1.37 6.51 3.14
CA ALA A 61 1.22 5.77 1.89
C ALA A 61 -0.14 5.09 1.76
N GLY A 62 -0.86 4.84 2.85
CA GLY A 62 -2.13 4.09 2.84
C GLY A 62 -3.20 4.76 2.00
N GLY A 63 -3.33 6.08 2.07
CA GLY A 63 -4.22 6.82 1.17
C GLY A 63 -3.86 6.63 -0.32
N THR A 64 -2.56 6.59 -0.63
CA THR A 64 -2.09 6.36 -2.01
C THR A 64 -2.36 4.92 -2.46
N ILE A 65 -2.11 3.94 -1.59
CA ILE A 65 -2.34 2.52 -1.87
C ILE A 65 -3.83 2.26 -2.07
N LEU A 66 -4.69 2.77 -1.19
CA LEU A 66 -6.14 2.60 -1.28
C LEU A 66 -6.70 3.25 -2.54
N ASN A 67 -6.25 4.47 -2.86
CA ASN A 67 -6.67 5.18 -4.06
C ASN A 67 -6.24 4.43 -5.34
N ALA A 68 -5.01 3.93 -5.39
CA ALA A 68 -4.52 3.12 -6.49
C ALA A 68 -5.33 1.83 -6.65
N ALA A 69 -5.62 1.13 -5.54
CA ALA A 69 -6.41 -0.09 -5.54
C ALA A 69 -7.85 0.14 -6.05
N LEU A 70 -8.52 1.21 -5.58
CA LEU A 70 -9.88 1.56 -6.03
C LEU A 70 -9.91 1.98 -7.50
N THR A 71 -8.91 2.75 -7.94
CA THR A 71 -8.78 3.14 -9.35
C THR A 71 -8.61 1.89 -10.23
N TYR A 72 -7.71 0.97 -9.85
CA TYR A 72 -7.52 -0.28 -10.57
C TYR A 72 -8.80 -1.12 -10.63
N LEU A 73 -9.50 -1.25 -9.50
CA LEU A 73 -10.75 -2.00 -9.42
C LEU A 73 -11.82 -1.41 -10.36
N PHE A 74 -11.93 -0.08 -10.41
CA PHE A 74 -12.87 0.61 -11.32
C PHE A 74 -12.57 0.29 -12.78
N PHE A 75 -11.32 0.42 -13.22
CA PHE A 75 -10.94 0.11 -14.61
C PHE A 75 -11.12 -1.37 -14.94
N ALA A 76 -10.76 -2.27 -14.02
CA ALA A 76 -10.97 -3.71 -14.20
C ALA A 76 -12.47 -4.05 -14.34
N PHE A 77 -13.32 -3.41 -13.53
CA PHE A 77 -14.78 -3.55 -13.63
C PHE A 77 -15.31 -3.06 -14.98
N VAL A 78 -14.94 -1.85 -15.41
CA VAL A 78 -15.34 -1.30 -16.71
C VAL A 78 -14.86 -2.20 -17.85
N HIS A 79 -13.61 -2.65 -17.81
CA HIS A 79 -13.07 -3.59 -18.79
C HIS A 79 -13.86 -4.89 -18.84
N GLY A 80 -14.21 -5.46 -17.68
CA GLY A 80 -15.06 -6.65 -17.57
C GLY A 80 -16.44 -6.45 -18.22
N VAL A 81 -17.13 -5.35 -17.88
CA VAL A 81 -18.43 -5.01 -18.47
C VAL A 81 -18.34 -4.84 -20.00
N VAL A 82 -17.29 -4.17 -20.49
CA VAL A 82 -17.07 -3.99 -21.94
C VAL A 82 -16.80 -5.32 -22.64
N HIS A 83 -16.02 -6.22 -22.04
CA HIS A 83 -15.78 -7.56 -22.59
C HIS A 83 -17.07 -8.39 -22.68
N ASP A 84 -17.92 -8.35 -21.66
CA ASP A 84 -19.21 -9.06 -21.65
C ASP A 84 -20.22 -8.45 -22.64
N CYS A 85 -20.19 -7.12 -22.84
CA CYS A 85 -21.00 -6.46 -23.87
C CYS A 85 -20.51 -6.77 -25.29
N SER A 86 -19.20 -6.88 -25.49
CA SER A 86 -18.62 -7.22 -26.80
C SER A 86 -18.86 -8.69 -27.18
N ALA A 87 -19.08 -9.58 -26.21
CA ALA A 87 -19.44 -10.97 -26.45
C ALA A 87 -20.94 -11.17 -26.82
N LYS A 88 -21.79 -10.14 -26.66
CA LYS A 88 -23.25 -10.23 -26.86
C LYS A 88 -23.78 -9.70 -28.19
N GLY A 89 -22.93 -9.29 -29.14
CA GLY A 89 -23.31 -9.11 -30.54
C GLY A 89 -22.44 -10.04 -31.40
N VAL A 90 -22.95 -11.13 -31.96
CA VAL A 90 -23.93 -11.15 -33.06
C VAL A 90 -24.92 -12.33 -32.91
N PRO A 91 -26.23 -12.08 -32.68
CA PRO A 91 -27.28 -13.02 -33.05
C PRO A 91 -27.58 -12.85 -34.54
N GLY A 92 -27.11 -13.78 -35.37
CA GLY A 92 -27.58 -13.96 -36.75
C GLY A 92 -26.62 -13.52 -37.85
N THR A 93 -25.93 -14.50 -38.45
CA THR A 93 -25.58 -14.48 -39.88
C THR A 93 -25.66 -15.92 -40.40
N SER A 94 -26.91 -16.30 -40.70
CA SER A 94 -27.38 -17.13 -41.81
C SER A 94 -26.46 -18.24 -42.36
N GLN A 95 -26.90 -19.50 -42.21
CA GLN A 95 -26.65 -20.50 -43.25
C GLN A 95 -27.79 -21.53 -43.36
N GLU A 96 -28.80 -21.21 -44.16
CA GLU A 96 -29.67 -22.16 -44.88
C GLU A 96 -30.34 -21.42 -46.06
N PRO A 97 -30.69 -22.04 -47.22
CA PRO A 97 -30.14 -23.17 -48.00
C PRO A 97 -29.73 -22.74 -49.44
N PRO A 98 -29.37 -23.67 -50.34
CA PRO A 98 -30.04 -23.67 -51.64
C PRO A 98 -30.78 -24.99 -51.89
N VAL A 99 -32.06 -24.85 -52.28
CA VAL A 99 -32.86 -25.92 -52.86
C VAL A 99 -32.36 -26.12 -54.29
N ASP A 100 -31.68 -27.23 -54.54
CA ASP A 100 -31.42 -27.72 -55.90
C ASP A 100 -32.09 -29.11 -56.06
N LEU A 101 -33.20 -29.06 -56.80
CA LEU A 101 -33.93 -30.11 -57.58
C LEU A 101 -34.26 -31.46 -56.95
#